data_AF-A0A537RRU2-F1
#
_entry.id   AF-A0A537RRU2-F1
#
_cell.length_a   1.000
_cell.length_b   1.000
_cell.length_c   1.000
_cell.angle_alpha   90.00
_cell.angle_beta   90.00
_cell.angle_gamma   90.00
#
_symmetry.space_group_name_H-M   'P 1'
#
loop_
_entity.id
_entity.type
_entity.pdbx_description
1 polymer ?
#
loop_
_entity_poly.entity_id
_entity_poly.type
_entity_poly.pdbx_seq_one_letter_code
_entity_poly.pdbx_strand_id
1 'polypeptide(L)' 'MLEAKLAYYQQHEHNKCVLFVRQDRVGADQHDRQGDGTWQARALTTLEAPLTFPGIGSVGRLGDLYKFTPLDPFARA' A
#
# COMPACT_ATOMS: atom_id res chain seq x y z
N MET A 1 -3.78 -5.15 -16.13
CA MET A 1 -4.35 -3.81 -15.82
C MET A 1 -3.63 -3.13 -14.65
N LEU A 2 -3.38 -3.82 -13.53
CA LEU A 2 -2.64 -3.26 -12.38
C LEU A 2 -1.21 -2.83 -12.76
N GLU A 3 -0.50 -3.68 -13.48
CA GLU A 3 0.88 -3.42 -13.96
C GLU A 3 0.97 -2.17 -14.85
N ALA A 4 -0.01 -1.95 -15.74
CA ALA A 4 -0.05 -0.76 -16.59
C ALA A 4 -0.25 0.52 -15.78
N LYS A 5 -1.10 0.48 -14.73
CA LYS A 5 -1.27 1.61 -13.82
C LYS A 5 -0.01 1.87 -13.00
N LEU A 6 0.63 0.82 -12.49
CA LEU A 6 1.89 0.94 -11.77
C LEU A 6 2.95 1.59 -12.67
N ALA A 7 3.16 1.07 -13.89
CA ALA A 7 4.11 1.64 -14.84
C ALA A 7 3.84 3.12 -15.11
N TYR A 8 2.57 3.49 -15.32
CA TYR A 8 2.16 4.88 -15.49
C TYR A 8 2.50 5.74 -14.26
N TYR A 9 2.19 5.29 -13.05
CA TYR A 9 2.52 6.04 -11.83
C TYR A 9 4.02 6.17 -11.61
N GLN A 10 4.81 5.17 -11.98
CA GLN A 10 6.26 5.16 -11.85
C GLN A 10 6.97 6.12 -12.81
N GLN A 11 6.32 6.56 -13.89
CA GLN A 11 6.84 7.56 -14.82
C GLN A 11 6.76 9.00 -14.27
N HIS A 12 5.80 9.29 -13.38
CA HIS A 12 5.64 10.63 -12.82
C HIS A 12 6.65 10.87 -11.69
N GLU A 13 7.45 11.94 -11.82
CA GLU A 13 8.54 12.25 -10.88
C GLU A 13 8.05 12.57 -9.46
N HIS A 14 6.85 13.13 -9.35
CA HIS A 14 6.24 13.50 -8.07
C HIS A 14 5.58 12.33 -7.35
N ASN A 15 5.35 11.19 -8.03
CA ASN A 15 4.87 9.98 -7.37
C ASN A 15 6.03 9.29 -6.66
N LYS A 16 5.93 9.24 -5.33
CA LYS A 16 6.93 8.63 -4.44
C LYS A 16 6.48 7.30 -3.84
N CYS A 17 5.19 7.03 -3.84
CA CYS A 17 4.60 5.79 -3.35
C CYS A 17 3.34 5.44 -4.14
N VAL A 18 3.10 4.14 -4.34
CA VAL A 18 1.83 3.57 -4.80
C VAL A 18 1.48 2.40 -3.88
N LEU A 19 0.24 2.37 -3.37
CA LEU A 19 -0.28 1.25 -2.59
C LEU A 19 -1.49 0.64 -3.30
N PHE A 20 -1.45 -0.66 -3.57
CA PHE A 20 -2.58 -1.43 -4.09
C PHE A 20 -3.15 -2.30 -2.97
N VAL A 21 -4.37 -1.97 -2.53
CA VAL A 21 -5.07 -2.74 -1.48
C VAL A 21 -5.92 -3.84 -2.13
N ARG A 22 -5.74 -5.07 -1.67
CA ARG A 22 -6.52 -6.23 -2.12
C ARG A 22 -7.93 -6.13 -1.56
N GLN A 23 -8.93 -6.47 -2.38
CA GLN A 23 -10.36 -6.47 -1.96
C GLN A 23 -10.91 -7.89 -1.83
N ASP A 24 -10.15 -8.89 -2.27
CA ASP A 24 -10.45 -10.33 -2.17
C ASP A 24 -9.95 -10.96 -0.86
N ARG A 25 -9.01 -10.29 -0.19
CA ARG A 25 -8.39 -10.70 1.07
C ARG A 25 -7.71 -9.51 1.73
N VAL A 26 -7.39 -9.64 3.01
CA VAL A 26 -6.49 -8.70 3.69
C VAL A 26 -5.10 -8.83 3.06
N GLY A 27 -4.62 -7.76 2.45
CA GLY A 27 -3.28 -7.68 1.88
C GLY A 27 -3.09 -6.44 1.02
N ALA A 28 -1.86 -5.97 0.88
CA ALA A 28 -1.56 -4.87 -0.02
C ALA A 28 -0.16 -4.99 -0.64
N ASP A 29 0.00 -4.46 -1.85
CA ASP A 29 1.29 -4.31 -2.50
C ASP A 29 1.69 -2.83 -2.43
N GLN A 30 2.78 -2.55 -1.71
CA GLN A 30 3.33 -1.20 -1.58
C GLN A 30 4.56 -1.06 -2.47
N HIS A 31 4.61 0.01 -3.25
CA HIS A 31 5.71 0.37 -4.13
C HIS A 31 6.24 1.74 -3.76
N ASP A 32 7.50 1.83 -3.35
CA ASP A 32 8.13 3.08 -2.92
C ASP A 32 9.29 3.45 -3.82
N ARG A 33 9.35 4.73 -4.20
CA ARG A 33 10.49 5.31 -4.90
C ARG A 33 11.60 5.62 -3.89
N GLN A 34 12.77 5.05 -4.11
CA GLN A 34 13.96 5.25 -3.31
C GLN A 34 14.66 6.57 -3.67
N GLY A 35 15.64 6.98 -2.84
CA GLY A 35 16.41 8.21 -3.04
C GLY A 35 17.23 8.23 -4.34
N ASP A 36 17.57 7.07 -4.89
CA ASP A 36 18.26 6.89 -6.17
C ASP A 36 17.31 6.85 -7.38
N GLY A 37 16.00 7.02 -7.15
CA GLY A 37 14.97 6.99 -8.18
C GLY A 37 14.45 5.60 -8.54
N THR A 38 15.04 4.52 -8.00
CA THR A 38 14.56 3.14 -8.19
C THR A 38 13.27 2.88 -7.42
N TRP A 39 12.53 1.83 -7.80
CA TRP A 39 11.30 1.42 -7.13
C TRP A 39 11.49 0.11 -6.38
N GLN A 40 11.11 0.09 -5.11
CA GLN A 40 11.08 -1.12 -4.28
C GLN A 40 9.64 -1.52 -4.03
N ALA A 41 9.34 -2.81 -4.18
CA ALA A 41 8.04 -3.38 -3.86
C ALA A 41 8.09 -4.21 -2.57
N ARG A 42 7.04 -4.16 -1.77
CA ARG A 42 6.83 -5.04 -0.62
C ARG A 42 5.37 -5.45 -0.52
N ALA A 43 5.14 -6.74 -0.26
CA ALA A 43 3.81 -7.26 0.08
C ALA A 43 3.57 -7.10 1.59
N LEU A 44 2.39 -6.60 1.94
CA LEU A 44 1.90 -6.48 3.30
C LEU A 44 0.79 -7.52 3.49
N THR A 45 0.99 -8.45 4.42
CA THR A 45 0.06 -9.56 4.66
C THR A 45 -0.41 -9.66 6.11
N THR A 46 0.16 -8.86 7.00
CA THR A 46 -0.12 -8.89 8.45
C THR A 46 -0.89 -7.63 8.83
N LEU A 47 -1.94 -7.75 9.64
CA LEU A 47 -2.83 -6.63 10.03
C LEU A 47 -2.07 -5.47 10.69
N GLU A 48 -1.08 -5.80 11.50
CA GLU A 48 -0.25 -4.87 12.26
C GLU A 48 0.89 -4.28 11.42
N ALA A 49 1.07 -4.72 10.17
CA ALA A 49 2.15 -4.26 9.31
C ALA A 49 2.04 -2.73 9.14
N PRO A 50 3.11 -1.97 9.44
CA PRO A 50 3.07 -0.52 9.41
C PRO A 50 3.06 0.00 7.97
N LEU A 51 2.17 0.95 7.71
CA LEU A 51 2.12 1.74 6.48
C LEU A 51 3.03 2.95 6.67
N THR A 52 4.25 2.84 6.17
CA THR A 52 5.27 3.90 6.23
C THR A 52 5.69 4.23 4.82
N PHE A 53 5.64 5.51 4.46
CA PHE A 53 5.97 5.98 3.12
C PHE A 53 7.09 7.02 3.16
N PRO A 54 8.06 6.95 2.22
CA PRO A 54 9.10 7.97 2.11
C PRO A 54 8.49 9.37 1.93
N GLY A 55 8.92 10.31 2.77
CA GLY A 55 8.48 11.72 2.72
C GLY A 55 7.11 12.02 3.35
N ILE A 56 6.33 11.01 3.74
CA ILE A 56 5.05 11.19 4.46
C ILE A 56 5.19 10.72 5.92
N GLY A 57 5.91 9.62 6.15
CA GLY A 57 6.02 8.99 7.46
C GLY A 57 4.99 7.87 7.66
N SER A 58 4.67 7.59 8.93
CA SER A 58 3.71 6.53 9.29
C SER A 58 2.27 7.04 9.18
N VAL A 59 1.42 6.29 8.49
CA VAL A 59 0.01 6.67 8.22
C VAL A 59 -0.98 5.74 8.93
N GLY A 60 -0.54 4.56 9.36
CA GLY A 60 -1.38 3.57 10.03
C GLY A 60 -0.85 2.16 9.87
N ARG A 61 -1.74 1.18 10.04
CA ARG A 61 -1.47 -0.25 9.86
C ARG A 61 -2.32 -0.82 8.74
N LEU A 62 -1.92 -1.96 8.16
CA LEU A 62 -2.66 -2.61 7.08
C LEU A 62 -4.14 -2.83 7.43
N GLY A 63 -4.43 -3.29 8.65
CA GLY A 63 -5.80 -3.54 9.10
C GLY A 63 -6.70 -2.30 9.09
N ASP A 64 -6.13 -1.11 9.27
CA ASP A 64 -6.89 0.15 9.28
C ASP A 64 -7.52 0.44 7.89
N LEU A 65 -6.93 -0.06 6.81
CA LEU A 65 -7.43 0.10 5.43
C LEU A 65 -8.74 -0.64 5.17
N TYR A 66 -9.07 -1.63 6.00
CA TYR A 66 -10.24 -2.48 5.86
C TYR A 66 -11.37 -2.09 6.80
N LYS A 67 -11.17 -1.07 7.63
CA LYS A 67 -12.20 -0.59 8.54
C LYS A 67 -13.47 -0.22 7.76
N PHE A 68 -14.62 -0.68 8.23
CA PHE A 68 -15.93 -0.50 7.58
C PHE A 68 -16.06 -1.15 6.19
N THR A 69 -15.25 -2.17 5.90
CA THR A 69 -15.40 -3.02 4.70
C THR A 69 -15.89 -4.42 5.10
N PRO A 70 -16.34 -5.27 4.15
CA PRO A 70 -16.63 -6.68 4.43
C PRO A 70 -15.45 -7.48 4.96
N LEU A 71 -14.22 -6.96 4.82
CA LEU A 71 -12.99 -7.57 5.33
C LEU A 71 -12.51 -6.91 6.63
N ASP A 72 -13.34 -6.11 7.31
CA ASP A 72 -12.98 -5.40 8.54
C ASP A 72 -12.57 -6.40 9.65
N PRO A 73 -11.29 -6.42 10.06
CA PRO A 73 -10.79 -7.35 11.07
C PRO A 73 -11.22 -6.96 12.49
N PHE A 74 -11.82 -5.78 12.67
CA PHE A 74 -12.23 -5.23 13.96
C PHE A 74 -13.74 -5.17 14.13
N ALA A 75 -14.51 -5.57 13.10
CA ALA A 75 -15.95 -5.71 13.22
C ALA A 75 -16.27 -6.73 14.31
N ARG A 76 -17.03 -6.32 15.33
CA ARG A 76 -17.54 -7.24 16.34
C ARG A 76 -18.54 -8.19 15.66
N ALA A 77 -18.37 -9.49 15.90
CA ALA A 77 -19.36 -10.52 15.56
C ALA A 77 -20.69 -10.25 16.28
#